data_AF-A0A953IMG2-F1
#
_entry.id   AF-A0A953IMG2-F1
#
_cell.length_a   1.000
_cell.length_b   1.000
_cell.length_c   1.000
_cell.angle_alpha   90.00
_cell.angle_beta   90.00
_cell.angle_gamma   90.00
#
_symmetry.space_group_name_H-M   'P 1'
#
loop_
_entity.id
_entity.type
_entity.pdbx_description
1 polymer ?
#
loop_
_entity_poly.entity_id
_entity_poly.type
_entity_poly.pdbx_seq_one_letter_code
_entity_poly.pdbx_strand_id
1 'polypeptide(L)'
;AAGAIAMMLGGNAHTPPTSSCGRLFDAAAGLAGLCEVAAYEGQAAMRYESQSAQHGEVEALRDGFVLGADGTLDLLPLLARLADERDAGLAAALFHATFASALAAWLERAAQECGIRRAALGGGCFLNRILSAGVRRRLEAKGFEVLEARLAPPNDGGLSLGQAWIAMQGV
;
A
#
# COMPACT_ATOMS: atom_id res chain seq x y z
N ALA A 1 -26.54 1.66 -9.74
CA ALA A 1 -25.38 2.42 -9.23
C ALA A 1 -24.22 2.41 -10.22
N ALA A 2 -23.71 1.25 -10.66
CA ALA A 2 -22.53 1.13 -11.53
C ALA A 2 -22.53 2.03 -12.79
N GLY A 3 -23.64 2.05 -13.55
CA GLY A 3 -23.73 2.88 -14.76
C GLY A 3 -23.63 4.40 -14.51
N ALA A 4 -24.18 4.89 -13.39
CA ALA A 4 -24.07 6.30 -13.03
C ALA A 4 -22.64 6.66 -12.62
N ILE A 5 -21.95 5.80 -11.86
CA ILE A 5 -20.54 5.98 -11.49
C ILE A 5 -19.65 5.97 -12.72
N ALA A 6 -19.88 5.06 -13.68
CA ALA A 6 -19.13 5.02 -14.93
C ALA A 6 -19.29 6.30 -15.75
N MET A 7 -20.50 6.89 -15.81
CA MET A 7 -20.70 8.19 -16.46
C MET A 7 -19.98 9.32 -15.74
N MET A 8 -19.99 9.34 -14.39
CA MET A 8 -19.26 10.36 -13.62
C MET A 8 -17.74 10.27 -13.87
N LEU A 9 -17.19 9.06 -13.89
CA LEU A 9 -15.79 8.79 -14.23
C LEU A 9 -15.45 9.22 -15.66
N GLY A 10 -16.29 8.86 -16.63
CA GLY A 10 -16.07 9.25 -18.04
C GLY A 10 -16.20 10.76 -18.29
N GLY A 11 -17.01 11.46 -17.48
CA GLY A 11 -17.21 12.91 -17.55
C GLY A 11 -16.28 13.73 -16.65
N ASN A 12 -15.36 13.10 -15.89
CA ASN A 12 -14.52 13.75 -14.88
C ASN A 12 -15.30 14.58 -13.84
N ALA A 13 -16.55 14.22 -13.55
CA ALA A 13 -17.44 14.97 -12.67
C ALA A 13 -17.34 14.42 -11.24
N HIS A 14 -16.81 15.23 -10.30
CA HIS A 14 -16.61 14.84 -8.90
C HIS A 14 -15.68 13.63 -8.69
N THR A 15 -14.68 13.46 -9.55
CA THR A 15 -13.74 12.33 -9.54
C THR A 15 -12.29 12.81 -9.42
N PRO A 16 -11.88 13.42 -8.29
CA PRO A 16 -10.50 13.82 -8.10
C PRO A 16 -9.57 12.59 -8.12
N PRO A 17 -8.42 12.66 -8.80
CA PRO A 17 -7.46 11.56 -8.80
C PRO A 17 -6.82 11.40 -7.40
N THR A 18 -6.40 10.17 -7.07
CA THR A 18 -5.69 9.87 -5.82
C THR A 18 -4.64 8.79 -6.03
N SER A 19 -3.50 8.94 -5.34
CA SER A 19 -2.45 7.92 -5.20
C SER A 19 -2.40 7.32 -3.79
N SER A 20 -3.50 7.45 -3.03
CA SER A 20 -3.56 7.03 -1.64
C SER A 20 -3.44 5.51 -1.49
N CYS A 21 -2.43 5.07 -0.73
CA CYS A 21 -2.29 3.68 -0.32
C CYS A 21 -3.52 3.18 0.46
N GLY A 22 -4.16 4.03 1.28
CA GLY A 22 -5.37 3.67 2.01
C GLY A 22 -6.53 3.35 1.06
N ARG A 23 -6.73 4.18 0.02
CA ARG A 23 -7.75 3.94 -1.00
C ARG A 23 -7.48 2.68 -1.83
N LEU A 24 -6.22 2.33 -2.05
CA LEU A 24 -5.84 1.07 -2.67
C LEU A 24 -6.26 -0.14 -1.81
N PHE A 25 -6.02 -0.09 -0.49
CA PHE A 25 -6.49 -1.11 0.45
C PHE A 25 -8.02 -1.23 0.43
N ASP A 26 -8.73 -0.09 0.44
CA ASP A 26 -10.19 -0.08 0.39
C ASP A 26 -10.72 -0.71 -0.90
N ALA A 27 -10.11 -0.40 -2.05
CA ALA A 27 -10.46 -0.99 -3.33
C ALA A 27 -10.24 -2.51 -3.34
N ALA A 28 -9.09 -2.98 -2.85
CA ALA A 28 -8.79 -4.42 -2.77
C ALA A 28 -9.76 -5.16 -1.83
N ALA A 29 -10.07 -4.59 -0.66
CA ALA A 29 -11.02 -5.17 0.29
C ALA A 29 -12.47 -5.15 -0.26
N GLY A 30 -12.83 -4.12 -1.02
CA GLY A 30 -14.12 -4.04 -1.71
C GLY A 30 -14.26 -5.10 -2.81
N LEU A 31 -13.23 -5.28 -3.63
CA LEU A 31 -13.18 -6.34 -4.67
C LEU A 31 -13.28 -7.74 -4.05
N ALA A 32 -12.65 -7.96 -2.90
CA ALA A 32 -12.73 -9.22 -2.16
C ALA A 32 -14.07 -9.41 -1.39
N GLY A 33 -15.03 -8.49 -1.52
CA GLY A 33 -16.35 -8.58 -0.87
C GLY A 33 -16.34 -8.43 0.65
N LEU A 34 -15.27 -7.88 1.25
CA LEU A 34 -15.11 -7.82 2.71
C LEU A 34 -15.69 -6.57 3.36
N CYS A 35 -15.75 -5.47 2.63
CA CYS A 35 -16.19 -4.19 3.15
C CYS A 35 -16.76 -3.31 2.04
N GLU A 36 -18.08 -3.40 1.81
CA GLU A 36 -18.77 -2.52 0.86
C GLU A 36 -18.93 -1.09 1.40
N VAL A 37 -19.18 -0.97 2.71
CA VAL A 37 -19.37 0.33 3.39
C VAL A 37 -18.54 0.34 4.66
N ALA A 38 -17.56 1.25 4.72
CA ALA A 38 -16.77 1.47 5.91
C ALA A 38 -17.48 2.43 6.87
N ALA A 39 -17.61 2.05 8.13
CA ALA A 39 -18.20 2.84 9.21
C ALA A 39 -17.21 3.84 9.83
N TYR A 40 -15.91 3.60 9.69
CA TYR A 40 -14.84 4.45 10.18
C TYR A 40 -13.59 4.32 9.31
N GLU A 41 -12.68 5.29 9.44
CA GLU A 41 -11.45 5.34 8.66
C GLU A 41 -10.54 4.14 8.92
N GLY A 42 -10.05 3.52 7.85
CA GLY A 42 -9.16 2.36 7.92
C GLY A 42 -9.86 1.02 8.20
N GLN A 43 -11.19 0.98 8.38
CA GLN A 43 -11.90 -0.27 8.69
C GLN A 43 -11.64 -1.38 7.66
N ALA A 44 -11.75 -1.07 6.36
CA ALA A 44 -11.56 -2.06 5.30
C ALA A 44 -10.12 -2.59 5.29
N ALA A 45 -9.12 -1.70 5.39
CA ALA A 45 -7.71 -2.06 5.48
C ALA A 45 -7.41 -2.98 6.69
N MET A 46 -7.94 -2.65 7.88
CA MET A 46 -7.76 -3.47 9.10
C MET A 46 -8.39 -4.86 8.96
N ARG A 47 -9.60 -4.95 8.37
CA ARG A 47 -10.25 -6.23 8.09
C ARG A 47 -9.43 -7.05 7.11
N TYR A 48 -8.88 -6.41 6.07
CA TYR A 48 -8.07 -7.07 5.07
C TYR A 48 -6.75 -7.60 5.65
N GLU A 49 -6.10 -6.85 6.53
CA GLU A 49 -4.95 -7.33 7.29
C GLU A 49 -5.30 -8.58 8.12
N SER A 50 -6.43 -8.58 8.82
CA SER A 50 -6.89 -9.72 9.61
C SER A 50 -7.14 -10.97 8.75
N GLN A 51 -7.77 -10.82 7.58
CA GLN A 51 -7.98 -11.93 6.64
C GLN A 51 -6.67 -12.52 6.12
N SER A 52 -5.71 -11.66 5.78
CA SER A 52 -4.36 -12.08 5.38
C SER A 52 -3.65 -12.84 6.51
N ALA A 53 -3.73 -12.35 7.76
CA ALA A 53 -3.15 -13.01 8.92
C ALA A 53 -3.73 -14.40 9.17
N GLN A 54 -5.05 -14.57 8.98
CA GLN A 54 -5.73 -15.85 9.17
C GLN A 54 -5.41 -16.86 8.07
N HIS A 55 -5.24 -16.40 6.83
CA HIS A 55 -4.90 -17.26 5.70
C HIS A 55 -3.43 -17.73 5.76
N GLY A 56 -2.51 -16.82 6.09
CA GLY A 56 -1.08 -17.09 6.16
C GLY A 56 -0.30 -16.54 4.95
N GLU A 57 1.02 -16.76 4.97
CA GLU A 57 1.92 -16.22 3.94
C GLU A 57 1.73 -16.95 2.60
N VAL A 58 1.76 -16.17 1.52
CA VAL A 58 1.74 -16.65 0.14
C VAL A 58 2.84 -15.95 -0.67
N GLU A 59 3.20 -16.56 -1.79
CA GLU A 59 4.12 -15.94 -2.74
C GLU A 59 3.47 -14.75 -3.47
N ALA A 60 4.29 -13.75 -3.78
CA ALA A 60 3.85 -12.60 -4.56
C ALA A 60 3.49 -13.00 -5.99
N LEU A 61 2.49 -12.34 -6.58
CA LEU A 61 2.18 -12.50 -7.99
C LEU A 61 3.34 -11.95 -8.85
N ARG A 62 3.85 -12.79 -9.75
CA ARG A 62 4.97 -12.41 -10.64
C ARG A 62 4.62 -11.23 -11.53
N ASP A 63 3.43 -11.26 -12.12
CA ASP A 63 2.91 -10.23 -13.03
C ASP A 63 1.87 -9.33 -12.34
N GLY A 64 1.99 -9.18 -11.01
CA GLY A 64 1.02 -8.44 -10.20
C GLY A 64 1.15 -6.92 -10.26
N PHE A 65 2.22 -6.38 -10.83
CA PHE A 65 2.43 -4.94 -10.92
C PHE A 65 3.32 -4.57 -12.10
N VAL A 66 3.24 -3.32 -12.53
CA VAL A 66 4.10 -2.73 -13.56
C VAL A 66 4.78 -1.49 -13.00
N LEU A 67 6.07 -1.32 -13.27
CA LEU A 67 6.79 -0.08 -13.01
C LEU A 67 6.91 0.71 -14.32
N GLY A 68 6.10 1.77 -14.44
CA GLY A 68 6.10 2.67 -15.59
C GLY A 68 7.44 3.38 -15.78
N ALA A 69 7.77 3.76 -17.01
CA ALA A 69 9.03 4.43 -17.32
C ALA A 69 9.18 5.78 -16.58
N ASP A 70 8.07 6.44 -16.29
CA ASP A 70 7.95 7.67 -15.48
C ASP A 70 8.12 7.46 -13.97
N GLY A 71 8.31 6.22 -13.52
CA GLY A 71 8.44 5.88 -12.12
C GLY A 71 7.10 5.62 -11.43
N THR A 72 5.98 5.57 -12.15
CA THR A 72 4.68 5.19 -11.57
C THR A 72 4.62 3.70 -11.30
N LEU A 73 4.21 3.32 -10.08
CA LEU A 73 3.88 1.94 -9.72
C LEU A 73 2.40 1.67 -10.03
N ASP A 74 2.14 0.82 -11.01
CA ASP A 74 0.79 0.39 -11.40
C ASP A 74 0.45 -0.98 -10.79
N LEU A 75 -0.63 -1.01 -10.01
CA LEU A 75 -1.16 -2.20 -9.32
C LEU A 75 -2.49 -2.67 -9.92
N LEU A 76 -2.93 -2.13 -11.05
CA LEU A 76 -4.11 -2.62 -11.77
C LEU A 76 -4.03 -4.12 -12.11
N PRO A 77 -2.89 -4.72 -12.50
CA PRO A 77 -2.82 -6.16 -12.71
C PRO A 77 -3.16 -6.97 -11.44
N LEU A 78 -2.67 -6.53 -10.27
CA LEU A 78 -3.04 -7.12 -8.99
C LEU A 78 -4.54 -6.95 -8.74
N LEU A 79 -5.09 -5.73 -8.86
CA LEU A 79 -6.51 -5.49 -8.60
C LEU A 79 -7.41 -6.31 -9.54
N ALA A 80 -7.04 -6.46 -10.82
CA ALA A 80 -7.75 -7.31 -11.76
C ALA A 80 -7.75 -8.78 -11.30
N ARG A 81 -6.60 -9.32 -10.87
CA ARG A 81 -6.53 -10.69 -10.34
C ARG A 81 -7.37 -10.87 -9.06
N LEU A 82 -7.45 -9.84 -8.22
CA LEU A 82 -8.26 -9.87 -6.98
C LEU A 82 -9.76 -9.77 -7.26
N ALA A 83 -10.17 -9.11 -8.34
CA ALA A 83 -11.59 -9.02 -8.73
C ALA A 83 -12.20 -10.39 -9.07
N ASP A 84 -11.38 -11.33 -9.54
CA ASP A 84 -11.78 -12.71 -9.84
C ASP A 84 -11.55 -13.69 -8.67
N GLU A 85 -10.94 -13.24 -7.57
CA GLU A 85 -10.64 -14.08 -6.41
C GLU A 85 -11.81 -14.13 -5.43
N ARG A 86 -12.32 -15.33 -5.15
CA ARG A 86 -13.49 -15.54 -4.29
C ARG A 86 -13.13 -15.88 -2.86
N ASP A 87 -11.91 -16.36 -2.62
CA ASP A 87 -11.40 -16.54 -1.26
C ASP A 87 -10.81 -15.21 -0.76
N ALA A 88 -11.53 -14.56 0.15
CA ALA A 88 -11.13 -13.27 0.70
C ALA A 88 -9.81 -13.34 1.50
N GLY A 89 -9.50 -14.48 2.12
CA GLY A 89 -8.24 -14.70 2.83
C GLY A 89 -7.07 -14.81 1.86
N LEU A 90 -7.23 -15.60 0.79
CA LEU A 90 -6.24 -15.70 -0.28
C LEU A 90 -6.05 -14.36 -1.00
N ALA A 91 -7.13 -13.66 -1.32
CA ALA A 91 -7.08 -12.33 -1.93
C ALA A 91 -6.26 -11.35 -1.05
N ALA A 92 -6.54 -11.34 0.25
CA ALA A 92 -5.81 -10.52 1.20
C ALA A 92 -4.32 -10.88 1.28
N ALA A 93 -4.00 -12.17 1.38
CA ALA A 93 -2.61 -12.63 1.42
C ALA A 93 -1.85 -12.27 0.14
N LEU A 94 -2.45 -12.51 -1.05
CA LEU A 94 -1.88 -12.17 -2.35
C LEU A 94 -1.65 -10.67 -2.49
N PHE A 95 -2.60 -9.84 -2.05
CA PHE A 95 -2.45 -8.39 -2.06
C PHE A 95 -1.24 -7.95 -1.23
N HIS A 96 -1.14 -8.39 0.03
CA HIS A 96 -0.05 -7.97 0.91
C HIS A 96 1.31 -8.45 0.39
N ALA A 97 1.41 -9.71 -0.06
CA ALA A 97 2.65 -10.27 -0.60
C ALA A 97 3.11 -9.52 -1.87
N THR A 98 2.18 -9.29 -2.80
CA THR A 98 2.44 -8.62 -4.08
C THR A 98 2.75 -7.15 -3.87
N PHE A 99 2.00 -6.45 -3.02
CA PHE A 99 2.21 -5.03 -2.77
C PHE A 99 3.54 -4.77 -2.04
N ALA A 100 3.91 -5.61 -1.06
CA ALA A 100 5.23 -5.54 -0.45
C ALA A 100 6.37 -5.79 -1.46
N SER A 101 6.18 -6.73 -2.39
CA SER A 101 7.12 -6.98 -3.49
C SER A 101 7.22 -5.78 -4.43
N ALA A 102 6.09 -5.17 -4.77
CA ALA A 102 6.00 -4.00 -5.63
C ALA A 102 6.72 -2.78 -5.03
N LEU A 103 6.48 -2.48 -3.75
CA LEU A 103 7.17 -1.40 -3.04
C LEU A 103 8.68 -1.62 -2.98
N ALA A 104 9.13 -2.85 -2.71
CA ALA A 104 10.55 -3.17 -2.67
C ALA A 104 11.22 -3.05 -4.04
N ALA A 105 10.53 -3.45 -5.12
CA ALA A 105 11.01 -3.26 -6.49
C ALA A 105 11.06 -1.78 -6.88
N TRP A 106 10.06 -1.01 -6.46
CA TRP A 106 9.96 0.42 -6.72
C TRP A 106 11.09 1.20 -6.05
N LEU A 107 11.35 0.92 -4.76
CA LEU A 107 12.48 1.52 -4.02
C LEU A 107 13.84 1.09 -4.58
N GLU A 108 14.00 -0.17 -4.99
CA GLU A 108 15.26 -0.64 -5.60
C GLU A 108 15.57 0.14 -6.88
N ARG A 109 14.58 0.41 -7.73
CA ARG A 109 14.77 1.24 -8.92
C ARG A 109 15.21 2.66 -8.54
N ALA A 110 14.52 3.30 -7.59
CA ALA A 110 14.89 4.63 -7.13
C ALA A 110 16.32 4.66 -6.55
N ALA A 111 16.71 3.62 -5.80
CA ALA A 111 18.04 3.50 -5.22
C ALA A 111 19.14 3.27 -6.26
N GLN A 112 18.84 2.64 -7.40
CA GLN A 112 19.78 2.51 -8.51
C GLN A 112 20.07 3.87 -9.16
N GLU A 113 19.09 4.78 -9.17
CA GLU A 113 19.22 6.11 -9.75
C GLU A 113 19.96 7.08 -8.80
N CYS A 114 19.73 7.02 -7.48
CA CYS A 114 20.29 7.98 -6.52
C CYS A 114 21.38 7.44 -5.58
N GLY A 115 21.59 6.12 -5.53
CA GLY A 115 22.56 5.46 -4.64
C GLY A 115 22.15 5.36 -3.17
N ILE A 116 20.95 5.81 -2.78
CA ILE A 116 20.48 5.81 -1.39
C ILE A 116 19.96 4.43 -1.00
N ARG A 117 20.55 3.83 0.04
CA ARG A 117 20.16 2.51 0.59
C ARG A 117 19.49 2.58 1.96
N ARG A 118 19.16 3.77 2.46
CA ARG A 118 18.38 3.94 3.69
C ARG A 118 16.93 4.23 3.34
N ALA A 119 16.00 3.42 3.83
CA ALA A 119 14.58 3.56 3.57
C ALA A 119 13.85 3.77 4.91
N ALA A 120 13.17 4.92 5.05
CA ALA A 120 12.28 5.16 6.18
C ALA A 120 10.84 4.80 5.80
N LEU A 121 10.19 3.94 6.59
CA LEU A 121 8.79 3.56 6.41
C LEU A 121 7.91 4.41 7.33
N GLY A 122 7.07 5.24 6.73
CA GLY A 122 6.18 6.18 7.44
C GLY A 122 4.85 6.37 6.71
N GLY A 123 3.85 6.86 7.43
CA GLY A 123 2.45 6.92 7.00
C GLY A 123 1.59 5.85 7.68
N GLY A 124 0.29 6.12 7.80
CA GLY A 124 -0.65 5.23 8.49
C GLY A 124 -0.76 3.81 7.91
N CYS A 125 -0.42 3.61 6.63
CA CYS A 125 -0.39 2.28 6.03
C CYS A 125 0.64 1.35 6.66
N PHE A 126 1.72 1.87 7.25
CA PHE A 126 2.73 1.07 7.96
C PHE A 126 2.34 0.74 9.41
N LEU A 127 1.12 1.08 9.85
CA LEU A 127 0.51 0.43 11.01
C LEU A 127 0.15 -1.03 10.71
N ASN A 128 -0.07 -1.36 9.43
CA ASN A 128 -0.31 -2.73 8.98
C ASN A 128 0.98 -3.55 9.15
N ARG A 129 0.96 -4.49 10.09
CA ARG A 129 2.12 -5.27 10.49
C ARG A 129 2.58 -6.22 9.39
N ILE A 130 1.66 -6.77 8.62
CA ILE A 130 1.96 -7.68 7.52
C ILE A 130 2.69 -6.93 6.41
N LEU A 131 2.19 -5.76 6.03
CA LEU A 131 2.82 -4.91 5.03
C LEU A 131 4.20 -4.44 5.51
N SER A 132 4.29 -3.88 6.71
CA SER A 132 5.56 -3.37 7.26
C SER A 132 6.63 -4.47 7.34
N ALA A 133 6.30 -5.63 7.90
CA ALA A 133 7.22 -6.77 7.98
C ALA A 133 7.57 -7.31 6.58
N GLY A 134 6.62 -7.36 5.65
CA GLY A 134 6.84 -7.79 4.28
C GLY A 134 7.79 -6.86 3.53
N VAL A 135 7.56 -5.55 3.59
CA VAL A 135 8.41 -4.54 2.96
C VAL A 135 9.80 -4.54 3.58
N ARG A 136 9.89 -4.54 4.91
CA ARG A 136 11.16 -4.61 5.64
C ARG A 136 12.00 -5.80 5.17
N ARG A 137 11.47 -7.03 5.25
CA ARG A 137 12.21 -8.25 4.86
C ARG A 137 12.73 -8.18 3.43
N ARG A 138 11.91 -7.68 2.50
CA ARG A 138 12.27 -7.59 1.08
C ARG A 138 13.30 -6.51 0.79
N LEU A 139 13.24 -5.37 1.47
CA LEU A 139 14.23 -4.30 1.36
C LEU A 139 15.57 -4.72 1.99
N GLU A 140 15.56 -5.32 3.18
CA GLU A 140 16.76 -5.81 3.84
C GLU A 140 17.47 -6.89 3.00
N ALA A 141 16.72 -7.79 2.37
CA ALA A 141 17.26 -8.78 1.42
C ALA A 141 17.93 -8.14 0.18
N LYS A 142 17.60 -6.88 -0.13
CA LYS A 142 18.22 -6.07 -1.18
C LYS A 142 19.32 -5.14 -0.65
N GLY A 143 19.72 -5.30 0.62
CA GLY A 143 20.79 -4.51 1.23
C GLY A 143 20.38 -3.10 1.65
N PHE A 144 19.09 -2.84 1.84
CA PHE A 144 18.64 -1.58 2.46
C PHE A 144 18.75 -1.63 3.98
N GLU A 145 19.09 -0.48 4.57
CA GLU A 145 18.85 -0.19 5.99
C GLU A 145 17.43 0.36 6.15
N VAL A 146 16.56 -0.38 6.85
CA VAL A 146 15.15 -0.02 7.02
C VAL A 146 14.90 0.63 8.37
N LEU A 147 14.46 1.89 8.33
CA LEU A 147 14.09 2.69 9.49
C LEU A 147 12.56 2.67 9.68
N GLU A 148 12.11 2.30 10.87
CA GLU A 148 10.70 2.29 11.25
C GLU A 148 10.45 3.17 12.46
N ALA A 149 9.26 3.76 12.52
CA ALA A 149 8.81 4.56 13.65
C ALA A 149 8.71 3.70 14.93
N ARG A 150 9.26 4.18 16.04
CA ARG A 150 9.23 3.49 17.35
C ARG A 150 8.70 4.34 18.49
N LEU A 151 9.23 5.56 18.64
CA LEU A 151 8.89 6.46 19.75
C LEU A 151 7.70 7.38 19.45
N ALA A 152 7.48 7.69 18.18
CA ALA A 152 6.29 8.34 17.67
C ALA A 152 5.62 7.38 16.67
N PRO A 153 4.29 7.44 16.51
CA PRO A 153 3.61 6.57 15.56
C PRO A 153 3.93 6.98 14.12
N PRO A 154 3.88 6.05 13.14
CA PRO A 154 4.12 6.36 11.74
C PRO A 154 2.94 7.13 11.10
N ASN A 155 1.80 7.23 11.76
CA ASN A 155 0.61 7.93 11.27
C ASN A 155 0.62 9.43 11.68
N ASP A 156 -0.49 10.11 11.43
CA ASP A 156 -0.65 11.55 11.67
C ASP A 156 -0.41 11.97 13.13
N GLY A 157 -0.52 11.04 14.09
CA GLY A 157 -0.14 11.29 15.49
C GLY A 157 1.34 11.62 15.69
N GLY A 158 2.21 11.24 14.75
CA GLY A 158 3.64 11.55 14.75
C GLY A 158 4.02 12.74 13.88
N LEU A 159 3.06 13.35 13.16
CA LEU A 159 3.33 14.36 12.15
C LEU A 159 3.98 15.63 12.74
N SER A 160 3.53 16.06 13.91
CA SER A 160 4.04 17.26 14.59
C SER A 160 5.53 17.17 14.94
N LEU A 161 6.04 15.96 15.23
CA LEU A 161 7.46 15.74 15.48
C LEU A 161 8.29 16.00 14.23
N GLY A 162 7.84 15.48 13.07
CA GLY A 162 8.51 15.72 11.79
C GLY A 162 8.47 17.20 11.38
N GLN A 163 7.33 17.86 11.58
CA GLN A 163 7.18 19.29 11.33
C GLN A 163 8.14 20.14 12.18
N ALA A 164 8.21 19.86 13.49
CA ALA A 164 9.13 20.56 14.39
C ALA A 164 10.60 20.34 14.00
N TRP A 165 10.98 19.10 13.66
CA TRP A 165 12.34 18.79 13.22
C TRP A 165 12.72 19.56 11.95
N ILE A 166 11.85 19.57 10.92
CA ILE A 166 12.08 20.31 9.66
C ILE A 166 12.24 21.80 9.94
N ALA A 167 11.36 22.40 10.75
CA ALA A 167 11.45 23.81 11.12
C ALA A 167 12.77 24.15 11.84
N MET A 168 13.29 23.24 12.67
CA MET A 168 14.58 23.39 13.33
C MET A 168 15.79 23.28 12.38
N GLN A 169 15.65 22.64 11.21
CA GLN A 169 16.75 22.56 10.23
C GLN A 169 16.99 23.88 9.48
N GLY A 170 16.13 24.89 9.66
CA GLY A 170 16.33 26.24 9.11
C GLY A 170 16.26 26.32 7.58
N VAL A 171 15.45 25.45 6.95
CA VAL A 171 15.08 25.58 5.53
C VAL A 171 14.07 26.71 5.37
#